data_AF-A0A961FGT3-F1
#
_entry.id   AF-A0A961FGT3-F1
#
_cell.length_a   1.000
_cell.length_b   1.000
_cell.length_c   1.000
_cell.angle_alpha   90.00
_cell.angle_beta   90.00
_cell.angle_gamma   90.00
#
_symmetry.space_group_name_H-M   'P 1'
#
loop_
_entity.id
_entity.type
_entity.pdbx_description
1 polymer ?
#
loop_
_entity_poly.entity_id
_entity_poly.type
_entity_poly.pdbx_seq_one_letter_code
_entity_poly.pdbx_strand_id
1 'polypeptide(L)' 'FHALLGRFHQLTGCAALVNTSFNVRGEPVVGSPEDAFRCFMGTHLDRLAIGNCYLLKSEQPAALASNYAHLLPAD' A
#
# COMPACT_ATOMS: atom_id res chain seq x y z
N PHE A 1 -8.90 3.63 -12.72
CA PHE A 1 -8.91 4.66 -11.65
C PHE A 1 -10.23 5.42 -11.56
N HIS A 2 -10.78 6.00 -12.64
CA HIS A 2 -12.04 6.78 -12.59
C HIS A 2 -13.23 6.07 -11.90
N ALA A 3 -13.43 4.77 -12.18
CA ALA A 3 -14.48 3.99 -11.53
C ALA A 3 -14.36 3.92 -10.00
N LEU A 4 -13.13 3.90 -9.46
CA LEU A 4 -12.89 3.92 -8.02
C LEU A 4 -13.34 5.24 -7.40
N LEU A 5 -12.94 6.37 -7.99
CA LEU A 5 -13.36 7.70 -7.52
C LEU A 5 -14.88 7.87 -7.59
N GLY A 6 -15.51 7.44 -8.68
CA GLY A 6 -16.97 7.48 -8.83
C GLY A 6 -17.68 6.65 -7.76
N ARG A 7 -17.22 5.42 -7.49
CA ARG A 7 -17.78 4.57 -6.45
C ARG A 7 -17.55 5.15 -5.04
N PHE A 8 -16.37 5.70 -4.80
CA PHE A 8 -16.03 6.35 -3.54
C PHE A 8 -16.95 7.55 -3.29
N HIS A 9 -17.17 8.41 -4.29
CA HIS A 9 -18.10 9.54 -4.19
C HIS A 9 -19.53 9.11 -3.88
N GLN A 10 -20.04 8.06 -4.53
CA GLN A 10 -21.38 7.53 -4.25
C GLN A 10 -21.53 7.03 -2.80
N LEU A 11 -20.46 6.51 -2.20
CA LEU A 11 -20.47 5.97 -0.84
C LEU A 11 -20.27 7.03 0.23
N THR A 12 -19.44 8.04 -0.03
CA THR A 12 -18.97 8.99 0.99
C THR A 12 -19.47 10.41 0.79
N GLY A 13 -20.04 10.74 -0.38
CA GLY A 13 -20.33 12.12 -0.80
C GLY A 13 -19.09 12.93 -1.17
N CYS A 14 -17.87 12.38 -1.02
CA CYS A 14 -16.61 13.05 -1.32
C CYS A 14 -15.93 12.41 -2.54
N ALA A 15 -15.63 13.20 -3.57
CA ALA A 15 -15.01 12.72 -4.82
C ALA A 15 -13.47 12.83 -4.82
N ALA A 16 -12.83 12.82 -3.65
CA ALA A 16 -11.39 13.01 -3.52
C ALA A 16 -10.73 11.87 -2.74
N LEU A 17 -9.56 11.44 -3.22
CA LEU A 17 -8.67 10.47 -2.57
C LEU A 17 -7.26 11.04 -2.51
N VAL A 18 -6.55 10.75 -1.43
CA VAL A 18 -5.11 11.02 -1.33
C VAL A 18 -4.37 9.97 -2.16
N ASN A 19 -3.59 10.42 -3.13
CA ASN A 19 -2.75 9.58 -3.97
C ASN A 19 -1.28 9.96 -3.74
N THR A 20 -0.55 9.12 -3.02
CA THR A 20 0.88 9.29 -2.76
C THR A 20 1.66 8.17 -3.42
N SER A 21 2.97 8.35 -3.58
CA SER A 21 3.84 7.29 -4.10
C SER A 21 3.71 6.03 -3.27
N PHE A 22 3.53 4.88 -3.93
CA PHE A 22 3.57 3.60 -3.25
C PHE A 22 5.03 3.15 -3.11
N ASN A 23 5.65 3.55 -2.00
CA ASN A 23 7.02 3.23 -1.62
C ASN A 23 7.20 3.38 -0.10
N VAL A 24 8.38 2.99 0.36
CA VAL A 24 8.92 3.39 1.68
C VAL A 24 9.78 4.63 1.47
N ARG A 25 9.88 5.50 2.49
CA ARG A 25 10.77 6.67 2.43
C ARG A 25 12.20 6.22 2.12
N GLY A 26 12.79 6.82 1.09
CA GLY A 26 14.14 6.47 0.62
C GLY A 26 14.17 5.43 -0.50
N GLU A 27 13.06 4.73 -0.76
CA GLU A 27 12.96 3.72 -1.82
C GLU A 27 12.26 4.28 -3.08
N PRO A 28 12.55 3.73 -4.27
CA PRO A 28 11.79 4.02 -5.48
C PRO A 28 10.34 3.54 -5.36
N VAL A 29 9.48 4.04 -6.24
CA VAL A 29 8.11 3.51 -6.42
C VAL A 29 8.20 2.04 -6.85
N VAL A 30 7.31 1.20 -6.30
CA VAL A 30 7.27 -0.24 -6.60
C VAL A 30 7.15 -0.51 -8.11
N GLY A 31 7.90 -1.50 -8.61
CA GLY A 31 7.93 -1.85 -10.03
C GLY A 31 7.43 -3.25 -10.36
N SER A 32 7.28 -4.11 -9.36
CA SER A 32 6.82 -5.50 -9.49
C SER A 32 5.76 -5.86 -8.43
N PRO A 33 4.97 -6.93 -8.65
CA PRO A 33 4.08 -7.46 -7.62
C PRO A 33 4.80 -7.82 -6.32
N GLU A 34 6.02 -8.34 -6.42
CA GLU A 34 6.88 -8.68 -5.29
C GLU A 34 7.30 -7.42 -4.51
N ASP A 35 7.65 -6.33 -5.20
CA ASP A 35 7.94 -5.04 -4.56
C ASP A 35 6.71 -4.48 -3.85
N ALA A 36 5.55 -4.53 -4.50
CA ALA A 36 4.29 -4.09 -3.91
C ALA A 36 3.95 -4.89 -2.65
N PHE A 37 4.14 -6.21 -2.67
CA PHE A 37 3.92 -7.06 -1.51
C PHE A 37 4.93 -6.76 -0.39
N ARG A 38 6.22 -6.60 -0.69
CA ARG A 38 7.24 -6.25 0.32
C ARG A 38 6.97 -4.88 0.95
N CYS A 39 6.66 -3.88 0.13
CA CYS A 39 6.30 -2.54 0.59
C CYS A 39 5.01 -2.57 1.42
N PHE A 40 4.00 -3.30 0.96
CA PHE A 40 2.77 -3.53 1.72
C PHE A 40 3.09 -4.17 3.07
N MET A 41 3.81 -5.29 3.12
CA MET A 41 4.09 -6.03 4.34
C MET A 41 4.97 -5.27 5.35
N GLY A 42 5.89 -4.43 4.91
CA GLY A 42 6.76 -3.64 5.81
C GLY A 42 6.27 -2.23 6.17
N THR A 43 5.09 -1.80 5.73
CA THR A 43 4.48 -0.50 6.09
C THR A 43 3.23 -0.66 6.96
N HIS A 44 2.60 0.44 7.37
CA HIS A 44 1.34 0.42 8.13
C HIS A 44 0.08 0.32 7.26
N LEU A 45 0.21 -0.07 5.99
CA LEU A 45 -0.94 -0.26 5.10
C LEU A 45 -1.77 -1.46 5.53
N ASP A 46 -3.10 -1.29 5.52
CA ASP A 46 -4.04 -2.33 5.95
C ASP A 46 -4.39 -3.33 4.83
N ARG A 47 -4.49 -2.82 3.59
CA ARG A 47 -5.02 -3.57 2.43
C ARG A 47 -4.18 -3.29 1.19
N LEU A 48 -3.99 -4.33 0.36
CA LEU A 48 -3.34 -4.23 -0.95
C LEU A 48 -4.29 -4.74 -2.03
N ALA A 49 -4.63 -3.89 -3.00
CA ALA A 49 -5.30 -4.28 -4.23
C ALA A 49 -4.29 -4.19 -5.39
N ILE A 50 -3.98 -5.31 -6.03
CA ILE A 50 -3.01 -5.39 -7.12
C ILE A 50 -3.48 -6.37 -8.19
N GLY A 51 -3.65 -5.89 -9.43
CA GLY A 51 -4.25 -6.68 -10.49
C GLY A 51 -5.65 -7.20 -10.09
N ASN A 52 -5.82 -8.51 -10.10
CA ASN A 52 -7.03 -9.23 -9.68
C ASN A 52 -6.95 -9.78 -8.24
N CYS A 53 -5.94 -9.39 -7.47
CA CYS A 53 -5.72 -9.84 -6.09
C CYS A 53 -6.10 -8.74 -5.09
N TYR A 54 -6.66 -9.17 -3.96
CA TYR A 54 -6.99 -8.31 -2.83
C TYR A 54 -6.53 -8.98 -1.53
N LEU A 55 -5.64 -8.32 -0.80
CA LEU A 55 -5.01 -8.87 0.40
C LEU A 55 -5.35 -8.00 1.62
N LEU A 56 -5.72 -8.66 2.72
CA LEU A 56 -5.79 -8.04 4.04
C LEU A 56 -4.50 -8.35 4.80
N LYS A 57 -3.88 -7.32 5.38
CA LYS A 57 -2.62 -7.50 6.13
C LYS A 57 -2.79 -8.45 7.31
N SER A 58 -3.95 -8.38 7.98
CA SER A 58 -4.31 -9.25 9.09
C SER A 58 -4.38 -10.74 8.73
N GLU A 59 -4.50 -11.07 7.45
CA GLU A 59 -4.57 -12.44 6.94
C GLU A 59 -3.23 -12.93 6.39
N GLN A 60 -2.20 -12.08 6.37
CA GLN A 60 -0.86 -12.46 5.92
C GLN A 60 0.00 -12.92 7.10
N PRO A 61 0.87 -13.92 6.91
CA PRO A 61 1.82 -14.33 7.94
C PRO A 61 2.73 -13.17 8.37
N ALA A 62 2.73 -12.85 9.66
CA ALA A 62 3.55 -11.75 10.20
C ALA A 62 5.05 -11.93 9.95
N ALA A 63 5.51 -13.18 9.81
CA ALA A 63 6.89 -13.51 9.49
C ALA A 63 7.35 -13.02 8.10
N LEU A 64 6.42 -12.67 7.21
CA LEU A 64 6.72 -12.12 5.88
C LEU A 64 6.87 -10.59 5.88
N ALA A 65 6.81 -9.95 7.05
CA ALA A 65 7.03 -8.52 7.18
C ALA A 65 8.50 -8.14 6.88
N SER A 66 8.69 -7.21 5.95
CA SER A 66 10.00 -6.61 5.68
C SER A 66 10.33 -5.57 6.76
N ASN A 67 11.58 -5.56 7.25
CA ASN A 67 12.05 -4.55 8.19
C ASN A 67 12.79 -3.41 7.45
N TYR A 68 12.19 -2.22 7.46
CA TYR A 68 12.75 -1.01 6.87
C TYR A 68 13.40 -0.06 7.91
N ALA A 69 13.62 -0.52 9.15
CA ALA A 69 14.17 0.33 10.22
C ALA A 69 15.52 0.98 9.87
N HIS A 70 16.33 0.33 9.03
CA HIS A 70 17.61 0.86 8.57
C HIS A 70 17.49 2.06 7.61
N LEU A 71 16.31 2.31 7.04
CA LEU A 71 16.04 3.46 6.15
C LEU A 71 15.51 4.67 6.91
N LEU A 72 15.10 4.49 8.16
CA LEU A 72 14.72 5.60 9.02
C LEU A 72 16.01 6.27 9.52
N PRO A 73 16.09 7.62 9.51
CA PRO A 73 17.18 8.30 10.19
C PRO A 73 17.23 7.83 11.65
N ALA A 74 18.43 7.60 12.18
CA ALA A 74 18.58 7.60 13.63
C ALA A 74 18.19 9.00 14.12
N ASP A 75 17.28 9.05 15.08
CA ASP A 75 16.80 10.29 15.68
C ASP A 75 17.95 11.21 16.15
#